data_AF-A0A927LI70-F1
#
_entry.id   AF-A0A927LI70-F1
#
_cell.length_a   1.000
_cell.length_b   1.000
_cell.length_c   1.000
_cell.angle_alpha   90.00
_cell.angle_beta   90.00
_cell.angle_gamma   90.00
#
_symmetry.space_group_name_H-M   'P 1'
#
loop_
_entity.id
_entity.type
_entity.pdbx_description
1 polymer ?
#
loop_
_entity_poly.entity_id
_entity_poly.type
_entity_poly.pdbx_seq_one_letter_code
_entity_poly.pdbx_strand_id
1 'polypeptide(L)'
;MNRPTVDRLCADLDGLPLAIELAASRLRTLSVEQAVERLEERFGLLTSGSRGARPHQRTLRAALDWSWELCSPKEQLLWSRLSAFAGGFALEAAEAVCAGEGFVDGDVPDALDRLVAQSLVEHAGSERLPRCRLLESIRHYGWERLTGSGEVDRVLRRHRGAGRASPPRLVRSRSGGDPGPVAG
;
A
#
# COMPACT_ATOMS: atom_id res chain seq x y z
N MET A 1 20.94 -15.68 -16.97
CA MET A 1 21.18 -16.66 -15.90
C MET A 1 21.33 -15.84 -14.61
N ASN A 2 20.23 -15.65 -13.88
CA ASN A 2 20.14 -14.55 -12.90
C ASN A 2 20.22 -15.04 -11.45
N ARG A 3 20.43 -16.35 -11.24
CA ARG A 3 20.51 -16.99 -9.92
C ARG A 3 21.48 -16.29 -8.96
N PRO A 4 22.75 -16.01 -9.31
CA PRO A 4 23.66 -15.33 -8.39
C PRO A 4 23.19 -13.91 -8.01
N THR A 5 22.52 -13.20 -8.93
CA THR A 5 21.96 -11.87 -8.67
C THR A 5 20.73 -11.94 -7.75
N VAL A 6 19.89 -12.96 -7.92
CA VAL A 6 18.72 -13.23 -7.05
C VAL A 6 19.18 -13.64 -5.65
N ASP A 7 20.20 -14.49 -5.54
CA ASP A 7 20.76 -14.92 -4.26
C ASP A 7 21.32 -13.71 -3.47
N ARG A 8 22.02 -12.79 -4.15
CA ARG A 8 22.50 -11.53 -3.58
C ARG A 8 21.35 -10.64 -3.10
N LEU A 9 20.33 -10.44 -3.94
CA LEU A 9 19.15 -9.65 -3.58
C LEU A 9 18.46 -10.19 -2.31
N CYS A 10 18.28 -11.51 -2.21
CA CYS A 10 17.68 -12.14 -1.04
C CYS A 10 18.55 -11.98 0.22
N ALA A 11 19.88 -12.06 0.07
CA ALA A 11 20.82 -11.86 1.17
C ALA A 11 20.80 -10.41 1.67
N ASP A 12 20.80 -9.44 0.75
CA ASP A 12 20.74 -8.01 1.10
C ASP A 12 19.43 -7.66 1.82
N LEU A 13 18.34 -8.34 1.47
CA LEU A 13 17.03 -8.20 2.12
C LEU A 13 16.91 -8.97 3.45
N ASP A 14 18.03 -9.46 4.01
CA ASP A 14 18.09 -10.28 5.23
C ASP A 14 17.15 -11.50 5.22
N GLY A 15 16.72 -11.97 4.03
CA GLY A 15 15.70 -13.01 3.91
C GLY A 15 14.31 -12.62 4.44
N LEU A 16 14.06 -11.33 4.72
CA LEU A 16 12.78 -10.85 5.27
C LEU A 16 11.67 -10.98 4.21
N PRO A 17 10.61 -11.78 4.44
CA PRO A 17 9.58 -12.05 3.44
C PRO A 17 8.98 -10.78 2.86
N LEU A 18 8.61 -9.82 3.71
CA LEU A 18 8.04 -8.54 3.26
C LEU A 18 9.03 -7.70 2.45
N ALA A 19 10.31 -7.70 2.82
CA ALA A 19 11.32 -6.95 2.07
C ALA A 19 11.53 -7.57 0.67
N ILE A 20 11.48 -8.90 0.59
CA ILE A 20 11.50 -9.66 -0.67
C ILE A 20 10.26 -9.37 -1.50
N GLU A 21 9.07 -9.35 -0.91
CA GLU A 21 7.83 -9.01 -1.62
C GLU A 21 7.89 -7.60 -2.21
N LEU A 22 8.32 -6.61 -1.42
CA LEU A 22 8.48 -5.24 -1.88
C LEU A 22 9.50 -5.14 -3.01
N ALA A 23 10.61 -5.87 -2.94
CA ALA A 23 11.63 -5.87 -3.99
C ALA A 23 11.14 -6.60 -5.26
N ALA A 24 10.52 -7.77 -5.11
CA ALA A 24 9.94 -8.54 -6.20
C ALA A 24 8.88 -7.72 -6.93
N SER A 25 8.11 -6.91 -6.20
CA SER A 25 7.08 -6.05 -6.79
C SER A 25 7.66 -5.05 -7.80
N ARG A 26 8.94 -4.65 -7.64
CA ARG A 26 9.68 -3.71 -8.51
C ARG A 26 10.29 -4.36 -9.75
N LEU A 27 10.44 -5.68 -9.77
CA LEU A 27 10.98 -6.41 -10.92
C LEU A 27 10.04 -6.37 -12.15
N ARG A 28 8.81 -5.86 -11.99
CA ARG A 28 7.91 -5.54 -13.12
C ARG A 28 8.36 -4.31 -13.91
N THR A 29 9.15 -3.44 -13.31
CA THR A 29 9.60 -2.16 -13.89
C THR A 29 11.11 -2.04 -14.01
N LEU A 30 11.87 -2.85 -13.27
CA LEU A 30 13.32 -2.84 -13.21
C LEU A 30 13.89 -4.22 -13.50
N SER A 31 15.11 -4.27 -14.06
CA SER A 31 15.86 -5.53 -14.11
C SER A 31 16.34 -5.92 -12.70
N VAL A 32 16.70 -7.20 -12.52
CA VAL A 32 17.21 -7.70 -11.22
C VAL A 32 18.51 -6.98 -10.83
N GLU A 33 19.37 -6.68 -11.80
CA GLU A 33 20.63 -5.97 -11.60
C GLU A 33 20.38 -4.52 -11.12
N GLN A 34 19.44 -3.83 -11.74
CA GLN A 34 19.04 -2.48 -11.34
C GLN A 34 18.39 -2.43 -9.95
N ALA A 35 17.68 -3.51 -9.57
CA ALA A 35 17.11 -3.64 -8.24
C ALA A 35 18.20 -3.80 -7.17
N VAL A 36 19.19 -4.67 -7.41
CA VAL A 36 20.33 -4.87 -6.49
C VAL A 36 21.12 -3.56 -6.30
N GLU A 37 21.53 -2.91 -7.38
CA GLU A 37 22.34 -1.68 -7.31
C GLU A 37 21.65 -0.58 -6.47
N ARG A 38 20.36 -0.33 -6.71
CA ARG A 38 19.61 0.69 -5.96
C ARG A 38 19.39 0.32 -4.50
N LEU A 39 19.19 -0.96 -4.22
CA LEU A 39 19.00 -1.44 -2.85
C LEU A 39 20.30 -1.25 -2.04
N GLU A 40 21.45 -1.59 -2.62
CA GLU A 40 22.79 -1.40 -2.04
C GLU A 40 23.11 0.06 -1.72
N GLU A 41 22.80 0.99 -2.63
CA GLU A 41 22.93 2.43 -2.39
C GLU A 41 22.14 2.87 -1.13
N ARG A 42 20.92 2.35 -0.96
CA ARG A 42 20.06 2.69 0.19
C ARG A 42 20.52 2.05 1.48
N PHE A 43 21.01 0.81 1.45
CA PHE A 43 21.65 0.20 2.62
C PHE A 43 22.89 0.98 3.06
N GLY A 44 23.71 1.45 2.12
CA GLY A 44 24.89 2.27 2.42
C GLY A 44 24.53 3.59 3.12
N LEU A 45 23.46 4.25 2.68
CA LEU A 45 22.95 5.48 3.29
C LEU A 45 22.37 5.25 4.69
N LEU A 46 21.66 4.15 4.92
CA LEU A 46 21.08 3.85 6.24
C LEU A 46 22.12 3.34 7.25
N THR A 47 23.18 2.69 6.78
CA THR A 47 24.30 2.23 7.62
C THR A 47 25.14 3.40 8.14
N SER A 48 25.24 4.49 7.38
CA SER A 48 25.95 5.70 7.79
C SER A 48 25.14 6.59 8.76
N GLY A 49 23.81 6.53 8.72
CA GLY A 49 22.92 7.38 9.53
C GLY A 49 22.32 6.75 10.80
N SER A 50 22.15 5.41 10.87
CA SER A 50 21.35 4.75 11.92
C SER A 50 22.15 3.80 12.80
N ARG A 51 22.83 4.35 13.82
CA ARG A 51 23.62 3.57 14.80
C ARG A 51 22.77 2.77 15.82
N GLY A 52 21.46 3.02 15.90
CA GLY A 52 20.58 2.44 16.93
C GLY A 52 19.61 1.34 16.45
N ALA A 53 19.34 1.22 15.15
CA ALA A 53 18.39 0.24 14.63
C ALA A 53 19.03 -1.14 14.41
N ARG A 54 18.29 -2.21 14.73
CA ARG A 54 18.72 -3.60 14.47
C ARG A 54 18.87 -3.84 12.96
N PRO A 55 19.77 -4.74 12.49
CA PRO A 55 19.99 -5.01 11.07
C PRO A 55 18.70 -5.18 10.25
N HIS A 56 17.84 -6.12 10.65
CA HIS A 56 16.53 -6.36 10.01
C HIS A 56 15.61 -5.13 9.92
N GLN A 57 15.63 -4.25 10.94
CA GLN A 57 14.83 -3.02 10.91
C GLN A 57 15.37 -2.01 9.92
N ARG A 58 16.71 -1.91 9.79
CA ARG A 58 17.34 -1.08 8.76
C ARG A 58 17.00 -1.60 7.36
N THR A 59 16.99 -2.91 7.19
CA THR A 59 16.68 -3.54 5.91
C THR A 59 15.25 -3.33 5.46
N LEU A 60 14.30 -3.55 6.37
CA LEU A 60 12.91 -3.23 6.10
C LEU A 60 12.73 -1.73 5.82
N ARG A 61 13.42 -0.85 6.57
CA ARG A 61 13.38 0.60 6.31
C ARG A 61 13.92 0.95 4.92
N ALA A 62 15.05 0.36 4.51
CA ALA A 62 15.62 0.54 3.18
C ALA A 62 14.63 0.17 2.07
N ALA A 63 13.98 -0.98 2.20
CA ALA A 63 12.98 -1.45 1.23
C ALA A 63 11.76 -0.52 1.18
N LEU A 64 11.34 0.04 2.32
CA LEU A 64 10.23 1.01 2.39
C LEU A 64 10.60 2.38 1.83
N ASP A 65 11.79 2.90 2.14
CA ASP A 65 12.32 4.16 1.58
C ASP A 65 12.41 4.07 0.05
N TRP A 66 12.99 2.98 -0.46
CA TRP A 66 13.04 2.72 -1.88
C TRP A 66 11.65 2.58 -2.51
N SER A 67 10.75 1.86 -1.83
CA SER A 67 9.37 1.71 -2.30
C SER A 67 8.64 3.05 -2.41
N TRP A 68 8.85 3.94 -1.44
CA TRP A 68 8.28 5.27 -1.42
C TRP A 68 8.80 6.13 -2.57
N GLU A 69 10.11 6.15 -2.81
CA GLU A 69 10.73 6.94 -3.89
C GLU A 69 10.24 6.54 -5.29
N LEU A 70 9.92 5.26 -5.47
CA LEU A 70 9.38 4.73 -6.72
C LEU A 70 7.86 4.91 -6.86
N CYS A 71 7.16 5.30 -5.79
CA CYS A 71 5.75 5.64 -5.86
C CYS A 71 5.59 7.01 -6.54
N SER A 72 4.57 7.15 -7.38
CA SER A 72 4.16 8.46 -7.89
C SER A 72 3.73 9.38 -6.75
N PRO A 73 3.71 10.72 -6.94
CA PRO A 73 3.25 11.64 -5.89
C PRO A 73 1.83 11.31 -5.37
N LYS A 74 0.95 10.83 -6.25
CA LYS A 74 -0.41 10.38 -5.91
C LYS A 74 -0.38 9.11 -5.05
N GLU A 75 0.45 8.13 -5.39
CA GLU A 75 0.63 6.91 -4.59
C GLU A 75 1.21 7.21 -3.20
N GLN A 76 2.24 8.06 -3.11
CA GLN A 76 2.83 8.51 -1.85
C GLN A 76 1.80 9.21 -0.97
N LEU A 77 1.02 10.12 -1.56
CA LEU A 77 -0.04 10.84 -0.86
C LEU A 77 -1.12 9.86 -0.36
N LEU A 78 -1.55 8.92 -1.20
CA LEU A 78 -2.55 7.94 -0.80
C LEU A 78 -2.03 7.05 0.33
N TRP A 79 -0.82 6.50 0.19
CA TRP A 79 -0.21 5.66 1.22
C TRP A 79 -0.10 6.40 2.56
N SER A 80 0.40 7.64 2.56
CA SER A 80 0.48 8.43 3.80
C SER A 80 -0.91 8.65 4.43
N ARG A 81 -1.94 8.98 3.65
CA ARG A 81 -3.30 9.20 4.18
C ARG A 81 -3.95 7.89 4.68
N LEU A 82 -3.73 6.77 3.98
CA LEU A 82 -4.23 5.45 4.38
C LEU A 82 -3.62 4.97 5.70
N SER A 83 -2.45 5.49 6.09
CA SER A 83 -1.82 5.12 7.37
C SER A 83 -2.65 5.48 8.61
N ALA A 84 -3.62 6.39 8.46
CA ALA A 84 -4.57 6.76 9.52
C ALA A 84 -5.54 5.63 9.89
N PHE A 85 -5.76 4.65 9.00
CA PHE A 85 -6.58 3.48 9.29
C PHE A 85 -5.79 2.49 10.16
N ALA A 86 -6.26 2.23 11.38
CA ALA A 86 -5.62 1.26 12.28
C ALA A 86 -5.84 -0.21 11.88
N GLY A 87 -6.69 -0.48 10.88
CA GLY A 87 -7.03 -1.82 10.40
C GLY A 87 -7.53 -1.77 8.96
N GLY A 88 -8.23 -2.81 8.53
CA GLY A 88 -8.74 -2.88 7.16
C GLY A 88 -9.85 -1.86 6.86
N PHE A 89 -9.87 -1.36 5.64
CA PHE A 89 -10.81 -0.36 5.12
C PHE A 89 -11.48 -0.82 3.83
N ALA A 90 -12.67 -0.31 3.55
CA ALA A 90 -13.33 -0.45 2.25
C ALA A 90 -12.90 0.67 1.31
N LEU A 91 -13.11 0.51 -0.01
CA LEU A 91 -12.74 1.53 -1.00
C LEU A 91 -13.45 2.86 -0.73
N GLU A 92 -14.73 2.82 -0.39
CA GLU A 92 -15.53 4.02 -0.12
C GLU A 92 -15.00 4.79 1.11
N ALA A 93 -14.47 4.05 2.10
CA ALA A 93 -13.83 4.67 3.26
C ALA A 93 -12.49 5.31 2.88
N ALA A 94 -11.69 4.66 2.01
CA ALA A 94 -10.47 5.24 1.49
C ALA A 94 -10.76 6.53 0.70
N GLU A 95 -11.76 6.53 -0.18
CA GLU A 95 -12.16 7.72 -0.93
C GLU A 95 -12.61 8.85 0.00
N ALA A 96 -13.49 8.56 0.97
CA ALA A 96 -14.00 9.56 1.90
C ALA A 96 -12.90 10.22 2.76
N VAL A 97 -11.87 9.45 3.14
CA VAL A 97 -10.79 9.92 4.02
C VAL A 97 -9.64 10.55 3.24
N CYS A 98 -9.25 9.93 2.13
CA CYS A 98 -8.03 10.26 1.39
C CYS A 98 -8.26 11.26 0.25
N ALA A 99 -9.48 11.45 -0.23
CA ALA A 99 -9.77 12.43 -1.27
C ALA A 99 -9.52 13.89 -0.82
N GLY A 100 -9.51 14.80 -1.78
CA GLY A 100 -9.23 16.22 -1.59
C GLY A 100 -7.97 16.63 -2.34
N GLU A 101 -7.29 17.66 -1.85
CA GLU A 101 -6.11 18.22 -2.50
C GLU A 101 -5.08 17.14 -2.87
N GLY A 102 -4.60 17.19 -4.11
CA GLY A 102 -3.73 16.17 -4.70
C GLY A 102 -4.46 15.04 -5.44
N PHE A 103 -5.80 14.95 -5.32
CA PHE A 103 -6.64 13.98 -6.03
C PHE A 103 -7.81 14.67 -6.73
N VAL A 104 -8.07 14.25 -7.98
CA VAL A 104 -9.35 14.45 -8.66
C VAL A 104 -10.21 13.19 -8.56
N ASP A 105 -11.49 13.29 -8.95
CA ASP A 105 -12.40 12.17 -8.94
C ASP A 105 -11.83 10.99 -9.76
N GLY A 106 -11.82 9.80 -9.15
CA GLY A 106 -11.26 8.58 -9.75
C GLY A 106 -9.76 8.34 -9.47
N ASP A 107 -9.01 9.33 -8.96
CA ASP A 107 -7.57 9.10 -8.70
C ASP A 107 -7.30 8.14 -7.54
N VAL A 108 -8.17 8.14 -6.52
CA VAL A 108 -8.00 7.31 -5.33
C VAL A 108 -8.07 5.81 -5.65
N PRO A 109 -9.09 5.29 -6.37
CA PRO A 109 -9.11 3.89 -6.76
C PRO A 109 -7.90 3.53 -7.65
N ASP A 110 -7.55 4.36 -8.63
CA ASP A 110 -6.38 4.10 -9.50
C ASP A 110 -5.06 4.02 -8.72
N ALA A 111 -4.86 4.93 -7.76
CA ALA A 111 -3.68 4.92 -6.91
C ALA A 111 -3.71 3.72 -5.94
N LEU A 112 -4.88 3.33 -5.45
CA LEU A 112 -5.02 2.14 -4.59
C LEU A 112 -4.63 0.87 -5.33
N ASP A 113 -5.11 0.71 -6.57
CA ASP A 113 -4.78 -0.44 -7.41
C ASP A 113 -3.28 -0.54 -7.68
N ARG A 114 -2.60 0.60 -7.86
CA ARG A 114 -1.13 0.62 -7.97
C ARG A 114 -0.43 0.26 -6.68
N LEU A 115 -0.91 0.73 -5.53
CA LEU A 115 -0.35 0.35 -4.23
C LEU A 115 -0.55 -1.15 -3.95
N VAL A 116 -1.69 -1.73 -4.33
CA VAL A 116 -1.93 -3.18 -4.29
C VAL A 116 -0.96 -3.91 -5.20
N ALA A 117 -0.83 -3.45 -6.45
CA ALA A 117 0.12 -4.04 -7.39
C ALA A 117 1.53 -4.01 -6.79
N GLN A 118 1.96 -2.92 -6.15
CA GLN A 118 3.26 -2.76 -5.51
C GLN A 118 3.43 -3.54 -4.18
N SER A 119 2.44 -4.33 -3.75
CA SER A 119 2.43 -5.06 -2.48
C SER A 119 2.51 -4.15 -1.24
N LEU A 120 2.09 -2.89 -1.38
CA LEU A 120 2.00 -1.95 -0.26
C LEU A 120 0.65 -2.07 0.46
N VAL A 121 -0.38 -2.52 -0.25
CA VAL A 121 -1.72 -2.77 0.28
C VAL A 121 -2.11 -4.21 -0.01
N GLU A 122 -2.72 -4.88 0.96
CA GLU A 122 -3.24 -6.24 0.82
C GLU A 122 -4.76 -6.26 0.72
N HIS A 123 -5.31 -7.17 -0.06
CA HIS A 123 -6.72 -7.54 0.04
C HIS A 123 -6.94 -8.45 1.27
N ALA A 124 -7.86 -8.06 2.14
CA ALA A 124 -8.17 -8.75 3.41
C ALA A 124 -9.67 -9.03 3.59
N GLY A 125 -10.49 -8.78 2.55
CA GLY A 125 -11.94 -9.00 2.57
C GLY A 125 -12.37 -10.24 1.78
N SER A 126 -13.67 -10.54 1.83
CA SER A 126 -14.28 -11.52 0.92
C SER A 126 -14.76 -10.84 -0.36
N GLU A 127 -15.10 -11.60 -1.40
CA GLU A 127 -15.69 -11.05 -2.62
C GLU A 127 -16.97 -10.23 -2.36
N ARG A 128 -17.73 -10.58 -1.32
CA ARG A 128 -18.97 -9.88 -0.94
C ARG A 128 -18.72 -8.63 -0.10
N LEU A 129 -17.57 -8.55 0.57
CA LEU A 129 -17.18 -7.42 1.39
C LEU A 129 -15.68 -7.18 1.22
N PRO A 130 -15.27 -6.63 0.05
CA PRO A 130 -13.88 -6.41 -0.23
C PRO A 130 -13.33 -5.40 0.77
N ARG A 131 -12.17 -5.74 1.34
CA ARG A 131 -11.43 -4.88 2.25
C ARG A 131 -9.98 -4.89 1.84
N CYS A 132 -9.34 -3.75 2.04
CA CYS A 132 -7.91 -3.57 1.89
C CYS A 132 -7.29 -3.30 3.26
N ARG A 133 -6.01 -3.61 3.44
CA ARG A 133 -5.26 -3.24 4.64
C ARG A 133 -3.81 -2.91 4.31
N LEU A 134 -3.21 -2.03 5.10
CA LEU A 134 -1.76 -1.87 5.16
C LEU A 134 -1.20 -2.85 6.18
N LEU A 135 -0.09 -3.52 5.86
CA LEU A 135 0.71 -4.20 6.87
C LEU A 135 1.23 -3.19 7.90
N GLU A 136 1.40 -3.61 9.15
CA GLU A 136 1.68 -2.68 10.26
C GLU A 136 2.96 -1.86 10.05
N SER A 137 4.02 -2.48 9.53
CA SER A 137 5.29 -1.83 9.18
C SER A 137 5.12 -0.78 8.07
N ILE A 138 4.36 -1.11 7.03
CA ILE A 138 4.03 -0.20 5.91
C ILE A 138 3.16 0.96 6.40
N ARG A 139 2.20 0.68 7.29
CA ARG A 139 1.34 1.66 7.94
C ARG A 139 2.16 2.63 8.79
N HIS A 140 3.03 2.11 9.65
CA HIS A 140 3.89 2.91 10.51
C HIS A 140 4.75 3.87 9.70
N TYR A 141 5.39 3.36 8.64
CA TYR A 141 6.17 4.18 7.73
C TYR A 141 5.33 5.28 7.05
N GLY A 142 4.15 4.94 6.52
CA GLY A 142 3.24 5.92 5.93
C GLY A 142 2.78 6.99 6.93
N TRP A 143 2.61 6.60 8.21
CA TRP A 143 2.24 7.51 9.28
C TRP A 143 3.34 8.52 9.59
N GLU A 144 4.60 8.09 9.64
CA GLU A 144 5.73 9.01 9.77
C GLU A 144 5.75 10.04 8.63
N ARG A 145 5.53 9.60 7.38
CA ARG A 145 5.46 10.49 6.22
C ARG A 145 4.27 11.46 6.31
N LEU A 146 3.11 11.01 6.81
CA LEU A 146 1.94 11.87 7.05
C LEU A 146 2.22 12.91 8.15
N THR A 147 2.87 12.52 9.23
CA THR A 147 3.23 13.45 10.31
C THR A 147 4.20 14.53 9.83
N GLY A 148 5.12 14.18 8.94
CA GLY A 148 6.05 15.13 8.33
C GLY A 148 5.41 16.08 7.31
N SER A 149 4.21 15.79 6.78
CA SER A 149 3.54 16.63 5.78
C SER A 149 2.64 17.71 6.36
N GLY A 150 2.32 17.65 7.66
CA GLY A 150 1.39 18.57 8.32
C GLY A 150 -0.10 18.31 8.01
N GLU A 151 -0.44 17.24 7.29
CA GLU A 151 -1.84 16.94 6.92
C GLU A 151 -2.60 16.11 7.97
N VAL A 152 -1.95 15.70 9.06
CA VAL A 152 -2.51 14.78 10.08
C VAL A 152 -3.91 15.19 10.54
N ASP A 153 -4.08 16.44 10.94
CA ASP A 153 -5.35 16.91 11.50
C ASP A 153 -6.49 16.86 10.48
N ARG A 154 -6.20 17.18 9.22
CA ARG A 154 -7.17 17.12 8.13
C ARG A 154 -7.62 15.68 7.90
N VAL A 155 -6.67 14.75 7.83
CA VAL A 155 -6.94 13.33 7.61
C VAL A 155 -7.73 12.73 8.78
N LEU A 156 -7.33 12.99 10.02
CA LEU A 156 -8.02 12.49 11.21
C LEU A 156 -9.44 13.05 11.33
N ARG A 157 -9.68 14.32 10.98
CA ARG A 157 -11.04 14.89 10.93
C ARG A 157 -11.93 14.12 9.95
N ARG A 158 -11.43 13.84 8.73
CA ARG A 158 -12.19 13.05 7.74
C ARG A 158 -12.40 11.62 8.18
N HIS A 159 -11.39 10.97 8.76
CA HIS A 159 -11.50 9.61 9.30
C HIS A 159 -12.59 9.50 10.38
N ARG A 160 -12.66 10.47 11.30
CA ARG A 160 -13.73 10.53 12.32
C ARG A 160 -15.12 10.75 11.72
N GLY A 161 -15.22 11.49 10.61
CA GLY A 161 -16.45 11.70 9.87
C GLY A 161 -16.90 10.45 9.09
N ALA A 162 -15.96 9.76 8.44
CA ALA A 162 -16.22 8.57 7.64
C ALA A 162 -16.74 7.40 8.47
N GLY A 163 -16.23 7.21 9.70
CA GLY A 163 -16.76 6.19 10.63
C GLY A 163 -18.21 6.40 11.07
N ARG A 164 -18.79 7.59 10.82
CA ARG A 164 -20.22 7.90 11.07
C ARG A 164 -21.08 7.75 9.81
N ALA A 165 -20.47 7.61 8.63
CA ALA A 165 -21.16 7.55 7.35
C ALA A 165 -21.15 6.12 6.77
N SER A 166 -22.31 5.47 6.90
CA SER A 166 -22.82 4.33 6.12
C SER A 166 -22.39 2.90 6.48
N PRO A 167 -23.35 1.98 6.68
CA PRO A 167 -23.11 0.54 6.49
C PRO A 167 -22.84 0.24 5.00
N PRO A 168 -22.20 -0.90 4.67
CA PRO A 168 -21.90 -1.28 3.30
C PRO A 168 -23.18 -1.35 2.48
N ARG A 169 -23.23 -0.65 1.34
CA ARG A 169 -24.29 -0.83 0.35
C ARG A 169 -24.10 -2.21 -0.26
N LEU A 170 -24.84 -3.19 0.25
CA LEU A 170 -25.00 -4.47 -0.42
C LEU A 170 -25.56 -4.18 -1.82
N VAL A 171 -24.74 -4.37 -2.85
CA VAL A 171 -25.20 -4.49 -4.23
C VAL A 171 -26.23 -5.61 -4.25
N ARG A 172 -27.51 -5.23 -4.32
CA ARG A 172 -28.60 -6.17 -4.59
C ARG A 172 -28.42 -6.65 -6.02
N SER A 173 -27.88 -7.84 -6.18
CA SER A 173 -27.92 -8.59 -7.43
C SER A 173 -29.39 -8.69 -7.85
N ARG A 174 -29.74 -8.04 -8.96
CA ARG A 174 -31.01 -8.26 -9.64
C ARG A 174 -30.99 -9.69 -10.19
N SER A 175 -31.55 -10.63 -9.43
CA SER A 175 -31.97 -11.92 -9.98
C SER A 175 -33.20 -11.66 -10.84
N GLY A 176 -32.99 -11.52 -12.15
CA GLY A 176 -34.06 -11.66 -13.13
C GLY A 176 -34.54 -13.11 -13.10
N GLY A 177 -35.73 -13.32 -12.57
CA GLY A 177 -36.50 -14.55 -12.74
C GLY A 177 -37.84 -14.16 -13.32
N ASP A 178 -37.93 -14.19 -14.64
CA ASP A 178 -39.17 -14.04 -15.39
C ASP A 178 -40.03 -15.30 -15.17
N PRO A 179 -41.26 -15.22 -14.64
CA PRO A 179 -42.15 -16.36 -14.61
C PRO A 179 -42.80 -16.50 -15.99
N GLY A 180 -42.19 -17.31 -16.85
CA GLY A 180 -42.85 -17.75 -18.08
C GLY A 180 -44.22 -18.37 -17.75
N PRO A 181 -45.31 -17.99 -18.43
CA PRO A 181 -46.63 -18.50 -18.10
C PRO A 181 -46.75 -19.96 -18.58
N VAL A 182 -47.08 -20.84 -17.64
CA VAL A 182 -47.58 -22.18 -17.93
C VAL A 182 -49.08 -22.12 -18.25
N ALA A 183 -49.42 -22.28 -19.52
CA ALA A 183 -50.71 -22.72 -20.02
C ALA A 183 -50.38 -23.45 -21.35
N GLY A 184 -50.77 -24.70 -21.57
CA GLY A 184 -52.11 -25.25 -21.40
C GLY A 184 -52.62 -25.54 -22.81
#